data_AF-A0A3Q3L3B8-F1
#
_entry.id   AF-A0A3Q3L3B8-F1
#
_cell.length_a   1.000
_cell.length_b   1.000
_cell.length_c   1.000
_cell.angle_alpha   90.00
_cell.angle_beta   90.00
_cell.angle_gamma   90.00
#
_symmetry.space_group_name_H-M   'P 1'
#
loop_
_entity.id
_entity.type
_entity.pdbx_description
1 polymer ?
#
loop_
_entity_poly.entity_id
_entity_poly.type
_entity_poly.pdbx_seq_one_letter_code
_entity_poly.pdbx_strand_id
1 'polypeptide(L)'
;MSGKFVYSAFFLGCKHLLRFLTFCQKNVTGDGQNDIEFDGDQLLHTDTFTHQPVQRLPEFGDEWIPDPGLAPDSWVNLGTCYYNIPRAIAGAKSPAENIEVKDTDQQLVETALCVCGVILGLIGVVTGLWFIVKANKSCQA
;
A
#
# COMPACT_ATOMS: atom_id res chain seq x y z
N MET A 1 -36.24 -29.96 -30.82
CA MET A 1 -35.10 -29.34 -31.55
C MET A 1 -35.56 -27.94 -31.92
N SER A 2 -34.96 -26.82 -31.54
CA SER A 2 -33.58 -26.50 -31.17
C SER A 2 -33.65 -25.21 -30.34
N GLY A 3 -33.20 -25.25 -29.08
CA GLY A 3 -33.05 -24.06 -28.25
C GLY A 3 -31.67 -23.44 -28.53
N LYS A 4 -31.64 -22.20 -29.01
CA LYS A 4 -30.39 -21.45 -29.14
C LYS A 4 -30.09 -20.79 -27.79
N PHE A 5 -29.16 -21.38 -27.04
CA PHE A 5 -28.58 -20.77 -25.86
C PHE A 5 -27.53 -19.76 -26.33
N VAL A 6 -27.87 -18.46 -26.30
CA VAL A 6 -26.91 -17.39 -26.57
C VAL A 6 -26.18 -17.13 -25.26
N TYR A 7 -24.95 -17.61 -25.14
CA TYR A 7 -24.05 -17.16 -24.09
C TYR A 7 -23.64 -15.72 -24.40
N SER A 8 -24.29 -14.76 -23.74
CA SER A 8 -23.78 -13.39 -23.70
C SER A 8 -22.57 -13.38 -22.78
N ALA A 9 -21.38 -13.52 -23.34
CA ALA A 9 -20.14 -13.23 -22.62
C ALA A 9 -20.10 -11.73 -22.31
N PHE A 10 -20.56 -11.37 -21.12
CA PHE A 10 -20.30 -10.07 -20.55
C PHE A 10 -18.80 -10.02 -20.25
N PHE A 11 -18.02 -9.39 -21.13
CA PHE A 11 -16.72 -8.88 -20.73
C PHE A 11 -16.98 -7.76 -19.71
N LEU A 12 -16.95 -8.08 -18.41
CA LEU A 12 -16.77 -7.04 -17.39
C LEU A 12 -15.37 -6.47 -17.62
N GLY A 13 -15.27 -5.38 -18.37
CA GLY A 13 -14.03 -4.63 -18.47
C GLY A 13 -13.70 -4.05 -17.10
N CYS A 14 -12.68 -4.59 -16.43
CA CYS A 14 -12.12 -3.96 -15.26
C CYS A 14 -11.43 -2.65 -15.68
N LYS A 15 -11.71 -1.57 -14.95
CA LYS A 15 -10.98 -0.31 -15.11
C LYS A 15 -9.75 -0.39 -14.23
N HIS A 16 -8.59 -0.26 -14.84
CA HIS A 16 -7.31 -0.20 -14.14
C HIS A 16 -6.86 1.26 -14.01
N LEU A 17 -6.14 1.58 -12.93
CA LEU A 17 -5.62 2.92 -12.67
C LEU A 17 -4.10 2.90 -12.69
N LEU A 18 -3.52 3.54 -13.69
CA LEU A 18 -2.09 3.83 -13.78
C LEU A 18 -1.85 5.25 -13.28
N ARG A 19 -1.04 5.40 -12.24
CA ARG A 19 -0.76 6.67 -11.58
C ARG A 19 0.72 7.02 -11.73
N PHE A 20 0.98 8.25 -12.13
CA PHE A 20 2.30 8.86 -12.14
C PHE A 20 2.31 9.90 -11.02
N LEU A 21 3.26 9.76 -10.10
CA LEU A 21 3.33 10.56 -8.88
C LEU A 21 4.68 11.26 -8.80
N THR A 22 4.66 12.54 -8.46
CA THR A 22 5.87 13.30 -8.14
C THR A 22 5.68 13.98 -6.79
N PHE A 23 6.61 13.75 -5.88
CA PHE A 23 6.63 14.33 -4.54
C PHE A 23 7.93 15.08 -4.30
N CYS A 24 7.86 16.15 -3.53
CA CYS A 24 9.03 16.85 -3.01
C CYS A 24 8.62 17.66 -1.79
N GLN A 25 9.53 17.89 -0.84
CA GLN A 25 9.29 18.75 0.31
C GLN A 25 10.36 19.86 0.39
N LYS A 26 10.01 20.98 1.01
CA LYS A 26 10.95 22.10 1.21
C LYS A 26 12.03 21.79 2.25
N ASN A 27 11.67 21.03 3.30
CA ASN A 27 12.45 20.95 4.53
C ASN A 27 13.38 19.73 4.57
N VAL A 28 13.35 18.87 3.55
CA VAL A 28 14.18 17.68 3.46
C VAL A 28 14.88 17.71 2.10
N THR A 29 16.18 17.99 2.09
CA THR A 29 16.94 18.04 0.85
C THR A 29 17.15 16.63 0.29
N GLY A 30 16.74 16.39 -0.95
CA GLY A 30 16.92 15.10 -1.62
C GLY A 30 15.80 14.08 -1.37
N ASP A 31 14.68 14.51 -0.79
CA ASP A 31 13.50 13.68 -0.55
C ASP A 31 12.53 13.60 -1.74
N GLY A 32 12.92 14.18 -2.87
CA GLY A 32 12.17 14.08 -4.11
C GLY A 32 11.79 12.64 -4.40
N GLN A 33 10.59 12.40 -4.91
CA GLN A 33 10.20 11.08 -5.34
C GLN A 33 9.44 11.16 -6.65
N ASN A 34 9.64 10.17 -7.52
CA ASN A 34 8.92 10.03 -8.76
C ASN A 34 8.56 8.56 -8.96
N ASP A 35 7.27 8.23 -8.85
CA ASP A 35 6.75 6.88 -8.77
C ASP A 35 5.72 6.59 -9.84
N ILE A 36 5.65 5.32 -10.25
CA ILE A 36 4.58 4.80 -11.10
C ILE A 36 3.88 3.67 -10.34
N GLU A 37 2.56 3.79 -10.21
CA GLU A 37 1.71 2.80 -9.55
C GLU A 37 0.66 2.25 -10.51
N PHE A 38 0.34 0.97 -10.39
CA PHE A 38 -0.73 0.30 -11.10
C PHE A 38 -1.68 -0.36 -10.10
N ASP A 39 -2.95 0.04 -10.12
CA ASP A 39 -4.00 -0.44 -9.23
C ASP A 39 -3.69 -0.32 -7.71
N GLY A 40 -2.81 0.61 -7.35
CA GLY A 40 -2.39 0.85 -5.97
C GLY A 40 -1.06 0.19 -5.58
N ASP A 41 -0.47 -0.61 -6.45
CA ASP A 41 0.86 -1.19 -6.26
C ASP A 41 1.91 -0.39 -7.05
N GLN A 42 3.00 0.02 -6.39
CA GLN A 42 4.11 0.69 -7.07
C GLN A 42 4.84 -0.30 -7.98
N LEU A 43 4.95 0.05 -9.25
CA LEU A 43 5.69 -0.69 -10.25
C LEU A 43 7.18 -0.33 -10.20
N LEU A 44 7.47 0.98 -10.15
CA LEU A 44 8.83 1.51 -10.15
C LEU A 44 8.90 2.87 -9.46
N HIS A 45 10.11 3.22 -9.06
CA HIS A 45 10.53 4.53 -8.58
C HIS A 45 11.69 5.03 -9.44
N THR A 46 11.83 6.34 -9.64
CA THR A 46 13.03 6.91 -10.23
C THR A 46 14.01 7.36 -9.16
N ASP A 47 15.23 6.81 -9.18
CA ASP A 47 16.31 7.27 -8.30
C ASP A 47 16.60 8.75 -8.54
N THR A 48 16.57 9.57 -7.50
CA THR A 48 16.65 11.04 -7.62
C THR A 48 18.02 11.59 -7.97
N PHE A 49 19.08 10.80 -7.79
CA PHE A 49 20.44 11.23 -8.10
C PHE A 49 20.79 10.87 -9.54
N THR A 50 20.49 9.63 -9.92
CA THR A 50 20.82 9.08 -11.23
C THR A 50 19.71 9.28 -12.26
N HIS A 51 18.51 9.64 -11.81
CA HIS A 51 17.29 9.77 -12.60
C HIS A 51 16.98 8.48 -13.37
N GLN A 52 17.39 7.32 -12.86
CA GLN A 52 17.13 6.04 -13.51
C GLN A 52 15.91 5.35 -12.90
N PRO A 53 15.05 4.72 -13.73
CA PRO A 53 13.93 3.94 -13.23
C PRO A 53 14.44 2.66 -12.56
N VAL A 54 14.01 2.46 -11.31
CA VAL A 54 14.27 1.29 -10.48
C VAL A 54 12.94 0.59 -10.24
N GLN A 55 12.78 -0.61 -10.80
CA GLN A 55 11.59 -1.42 -10.61
C GLN A 55 11.53 -1.96 -9.17
N ARG A 56 10.32 -2.05 -8.60
CA ARG A 56 10.13 -2.53 -7.23
C ARG A 56 10.50 -4.01 -7.10
N LEU A 57 10.05 -4.82 -8.05
CA LEU A 57 10.27 -6.26 -8.06
C LEU A 57 11.26 -6.64 -9.16
N PRO A 58 12.27 -7.48 -8.85
CA PRO A 58 13.28 -7.88 -9.83
C PRO A 58 12.66 -8.68 -10.98
N GLU A 59 11.60 -9.46 -10.75
CA GLU A 59 10.90 -10.21 -11.80
C GLU A 59 10.27 -9.30 -12.89
N PHE A 60 10.02 -8.02 -12.59
CA PHE A 60 9.51 -7.08 -13.59
C PHE A 60 10.58 -6.68 -14.62
N GLY A 61 11.87 -6.77 -14.27
CA GLY A 61 12.98 -6.43 -15.16
C GLY A 61 13.19 -7.44 -16.29
N ASP A 62 12.71 -8.67 -16.12
CA ASP A 62 12.78 -9.71 -17.14
C ASP A 62 11.63 -9.62 -18.16
N GLU A 63 10.46 -9.10 -17.73
CA GLU A 63 9.24 -9.05 -18.55
C GLU A 63 9.10 -7.72 -19.31
N TRP A 64 9.55 -6.61 -18.73
CA TRP A 64 9.38 -5.28 -19.32
C TRP A 64 10.53 -4.33 -19.00
N ILE A 65 10.90 -3.53 -20.00
CA ILE A 65 11.93 -2.49 -19.91
C ILE A 65 11.24 -1.14 -19.74
N PRO A 66 11.54 -0.37 -18.68
CA PRO A 66 11.03 0.98 -18.51
C PRO A 66 11.31 1.87 -19.72
N ASP A 67 10.37 2.75 -20.04
CA ASP A 67 10.55 3.72 -21.13
C ASP A 67 11.81 4.56 -20.88
N PRO A 68 12.78 4.60 -21.83
CA PRO A 68 13.96 5.46 -21.72
C PRO A 68 13.65 6.94 -21.45
N GLY A 69 12.47 7.42 -21.85
CA GLY A 69 11.98 8.78 -21.59
C GLY A 69 11.68 9.08 -20.11
N LEU A 70 11.48 8.04 -19.27
CA LEU A 70 11.18 8.23 -17.85
C LEU A 70 12.31 8.93 -17.09
N ALA A 71 13.56 8.68 -17.50
CA ALA A 71 14.70 9.30 -16.87
C ALA A 71 14.71 10.84 -17.01
N PRO A 72 14.71 11.42 -18.22
CA PRO A 72 14.61 12.87 -18.38
C PRO A 72 13.29 13.43 -17.85
N ASP A 73 12.17 12.71 -17.96
CA ASP A 73 10.88 13.16 -17.44
C ASP A 73 10.90 13.31 -15.92
N SER A 74 11.53 12.37 -15.20
CA SER A 74 11.68 12.44 -13.75
C SER A 74 12.44 13.71 -13.31
N TRP A 75 13.47 14.10 -14.06
CA TRP A 75 14.26 15.30 -13.79
C TRP A 75 13.41 16.57 -13.96
N VAL A 76 12.63 16.64 -15.05
CA VAL A 76 11.74 17.77 -15.33
C VAL A 76 10.62 17.85 -14.31
N ASN A 77 10.00 16.73 -13.97
CA ASN A 77 8.90 16.68 -13.00
C ASN A 77 9.38 17.11 -11.62
N LEU A 78 10.54 16.60 -11.18
CA LEU A 78 11.10 16.94 -9.89
C LEU A 78 11.55 18.41 -9.83
N GLY A 79 12.19 18.92 -10.89
CA GLY A 79 12.53 20.34 -11.02
C GLY A 79 11.29 21.24 -10.98
N THR A 80 10.21 20.83 -11.65
CA THR A 80 8.93 21.52 -11.62
C THR A 80 8.30 21.50 -10.23
N CYS A 81 8.39 20.37 -9.51
CA CYS A 81 7.92 20.24 -8.15
C CYS A 81 8.64 21.24 -7.22
N TYR A 82 9.97 21.25 -7.23
CA TYR A 82 10.76 22.18 -6.41
C TYR A 82 10.56 23.65 -6.80
N TYR A 83 10.31 23.93 -8.08
CA TYR A 83 9.98 25.27 -8.54
C TYR A 83 8.61 25.75 -8.03
N ASN A 84 7.62 24.86 -8.00
CA ASN A 84 6.24 25.20 -7.63
C ASN A 84 6.04 25.39 -6.13
N ILE A 85 6.72 24.61 -5.28
CA ILE A 85 6.58 24.69 -3.80
C ILE A 85 6.73 26.11 -3.24
N PRO A 86 7.86 26.83 -3.44
CA PRO A 86 8.03 28.16 -2.86
C PRO A 86 6.98 29.16 -3.37
N ARG A 87 6.51 28.98 -4.61
CA ARG A 87 5.48 29.83 -5.21
C ARG A 87 4.10 29.56 -4.62
N ALA A 88 3.76 28.29 -4.42
CA ALA A 88 2.53 27.89 -3.74
C ALA A 88 2.50 28.38 -2.29
N ILE A 89 3.62 28.25 -1.56
CA ILE A 89 3.77 28.76 -0.18
C ILE A 89 3.54 30.28 -0.13
N ALA A 90 4.19 31.02 -1.03
CA ALA A 90 4.01 32.47 -1.10
C ALA A 90 2.55 32.85 -1.40
N GLY A 91 1.91 32.17 -2.36
CA GLY A 91 0.50 32.41 -2.71
C GLY A 91 -0.49 32.06 -1.61
N ALA A 92 -0.23 30.98 -0.86
CA ALA A 92 -1.06 30.52 0.24
C ALA A 92 -0.78 31.23 1.58
N LYS A 93 0.16 32.18 1.61
CA LYS A 93 0.60 32.91 2.83
C LYS A 93 1.18 31.98 3.90
N SER A 94 1.95 30.98 3.49
CA SER A 94 2.64 30.04 4.38
C SER A 94 1.71 29.31 5.36
N PRO A 95 0.74 28.52 4.89
CA PRO A 95 -0.05 27.67 5.76
C PRO A 95 0.85 26.61 6.41
N ALA A 96 0.58 26.25 7.66
CA ALA A 96 1.25 25.12 8.30
C ALA A 96 0.81 23.81 7.63
N GLU A 97 1.74 22.85 7.50
CA GLU A 97 1.39 21.50 7.07
C GLU A 97 0.58 20.80 8.17
N ASN A 98 -0.56 20.21 7.81
CA ASN A 98 -1.33 19.39 8.73
C ASN A 98 -0.57 18.06 8.88
N ILE A 99 0.20 17.92 9.96
CA ILE A 99 0.84 16.66 10.31
C ILE A 99 -0.27 15.75 10.83
N GLU A 100 -0.65 14.74 10.04
CA GLU A 100 -1.47 13.65 10.54
C GLU A 100 -0.66 12.90 11.60
N VAL A 101 -0.90 13.22 12.88
CA VAL A 101 -0.36 12.42 13.97
C VAL A 101 -0.96 11.04 13.81
N LYS A 102 -0.11 10.03 13.54
CA LYS A 102 -0.54 8.63 13.52
C LYS A 102 -1.16 8.35 14.87
N ASP A 103 -2.49 8.23 14.90
CA ASP A 103 -3.24 8.17 16.15
C ASP A 103 -2.73 6.97 16.96
N THR A 104 -2.02 7.26 18.04
CA THR A 104 -1.37 6.25 18.87
C THR A 104 -2.42 5.40 19.57
N ASP A 105 -3.62 5.97 19.77
CA ASP A 105 -4.75 5.30 20.38
C ASP A 105 -5.25 4.13 19.51
N GLN A 106 -5.25 4.28 18.18
CA GLN A 106 -5.68 3.21 17.27
C GLN A 106 -4.76 1.98 17.31
N GLN A 107 -3.43 2.18 17.37
CA GLN A 107 -2.48 1.07 17.54
C GLN A 107 -2.62 0.38 18.90
N LEU A 108 -2.94 1.15 19.94
CA LEU A 108 -3.10 0.63 21.30
C LEU A 108 -4.37 -0.22 21.43
N VAL A 109 -5.46 0.18 20.77
CA VAL A 109 -6.71 -0.59 20.72
C VAL A 109 -6.53 -1.90 19.95
N GLU A 110 -5.87 -1.89 18.80
CA GLU A 110 -5.63 -3.08 17.99
C GLU A 110 -4.76 -4.11 18.73
N THR A 111 -3.72 -3.62 19.41
CA THR A 111 -2.84 -4.46 20.25
C THR A 111 -3.60 -5.04 21.45
N ALA A 112 -4.44 -4.25 22.12
CA ALA A 112 -5.23 -4.70 23.26
C ALA A 112 -6.25 -5.79 22.87
N LEU A 113 -6.96 -5.61 21.75
CA LEU A 113 -7.91 -6.59 21.22
C LEU A 113 -7.22 -7.92 20.88
N CYS A 114 -6.04 -7.86 20.26
CA CYS A 114 -5.25 -9.05 19.94
C CYS A 114 -4.85 -9.82 21.21
N VAL A 115 -4.31 -9.13 22.23
CA VAL A 115 -3.88 -9.76 23.49
C VAL A 115 -5.06 -10.37 24.25
N CYS A 116 -6.17 -9.65 24.37
CA CYS A 116 -7.38 -10.18 25.00
C CYS A 116 -7.93 -11.40 24.26
N GLY A 117 -7.93 -11.38 22.92
CA GLY A 117 -8.36 -12.50 22.08
C GLY A 117 -7.52 -13.76 22.32
N VAL A 118 -6.19 -13.62 22.39
CA VAL A 118 -5.29 -14.76 22.65
C VAL A 118 -5.54 -15.35 24.05
N ILE A 119 -5.70 -14.52 25.07
CA ILE A 119 -5.94 -14.98 26.45
C ILE A 119 -7.26 -15.77 26.54
N LEU A 120 -8.34 -15.24 25.96
CA LEU A 120 -9.64 -15.93 25.95
C LEU A 120 -9.58 -17.25 25.17
N GLY A 121 -8.85 -17.28 24.05
CA GLY A 121 -8.63 -18.50 23.28
C GLY A 121 -7.91 -19.59 24.09
N LEU A 122 -6.84 -19.24 24.80
CA LEU A 122 -6.09 -20.18 25.64
C LEU A 122 -6.94 -20.72 26.80
N ILE A 123 -7.74 -19.86 27.44
CA ILE A 123 -8.69 -20.28 28.50
C ILE A 123 -9.71 -21.27 27.92
N GLY A 124 -10.23 -21.02 26.72
CA GLY A 124 -11.14 -21.94 26.02
C GLY A 124 -10.52 -23.32 25.77
N VAL A 125 -9.26 -23.35 25.32
CA VAL A 125 -8.53 -24.61 25.09
C VAL A 125 -8.33 -25.40 26.39
N VAL A 126 -7.88 -24.73 27.46
CA VAL A 126 -7.62 -25.38 28.75
C VAL A 126 -8.92 -25.93 29.36
N THR A 127 -9.98 -25.13 29.36
CA THR A 127 -11.29 -25.56 29.89
C THR A 127 -11.88 -26.71 29.06
N GLY A 128 -11.80 -26.64 27.74
CA GLY A 128 -12.25 -27.72 26.84
C GLY A 128 -11.49 -29.03 27.07
N LEU A 129 -10.17 -28.97 27.18
CA LEU A 129 -9.35 -30.16 27.44
C LEU A 129 -9.68 -30.80 28.81
N TRP A 130 -9.93 -29.97 29.83
CA TRP A 130 -10.36 -30.44 31.15
C TRP A 130 -11.71 -31.17 31.09
N PHE A 131 -12.69 -30.63 30.36
CA PHE A 131 -13.99 -31.28 30.16
C PHE A 131 -13.86 -32.63 29.45
N ILE A 132 -13.02 -32.72 28.42
CA ILE A 132 -12.77 -33.99 27.69
C ILE A 132 -12.14 -35.03 28.61
N VAL A 133 -11.13 -34.65 29.40
CA VAL A 133 -10.47 -35.56 30.35
C VAL A 133 -11.46 -36.03 31.42
N LYS A 134 -12.28 -35.13 31.95
CA LYS A 134 -13.31 -35.48 32.95
C LYS A 134 -14.34 -36.45 32.37
N ALA A 135 -14.80 -36.23 31.14
CA ALA A 135 -15.74 -37.10 30.44
C ALA A 135 -15.15 -38.50 30.17
N ASN A 136 -13.87 -38.57 29.78
CA ASN A 136 -13.20 -39.84 29.52
C ASN A 136 -13.03 -40.69 30.80
N LYS A 137 -12.73 -40.05 31.94
CA LYS A 137 -12.64 -40.74 33.25
C LYS A 137 -14.00 -41.29 33.71
N SER A 138 -15.11 -40.61 33.39
CA SER A 138 -16.45 -41.12 33.73
C SER A 138 -16.93 -42.29 32.86
N CYS A 139 -16.33 -42.52 31.68
CA CYS A 139 -16.65 -43.67 30.83
C CYS A 139 -15.86 -44.95 31.19
N GLN A 140 -14.86 -44.85 32.07
CA GLN A 140 -14.04 -45.97 32.55
C GLN A 140 -14.41 -46.44 33.98
N ALA A 141 -15.51 -45.92 34.54
CA ALA A 141 -16.06 -46.31 35.85
C ALA A 141 -17.33 -47.16 35.68
#